data_AF-A0A8H8CNQ6-F1
#
_entry.id   AF-A0A8H8CNQ6-F1
#
_cell.length_a   1.000
_cell.length_b   1.000
_cell.length_c   1.000
_cell.angle_alpha   90.00
_cell.angle_beta   90.00
_cell.angle_gamma   90.00
#
_symmetry.space_group_name_H-M   'P 1'
#
loop_
_entity.id
_entity.type
_entity.pdbx_description
1 polymer ?
#
loop_
_entity_poly.entity_id
_entity_poly.type
_entity_poly.pdbx_seq_one_letter_code
_entity_poly.pdbx_strand_id
1 'polypeptide(L)'
;MSSYKRRRLDSLGNHTDINPFIDIEAAVSDDDESSEELDYEGGQLLNDNDEYSEDEERVAHSRLYHAMQNTDNADEWSDLLPMLLPSRMKICPDNDIEPSSSRELIQKYGNPQPGGLGDNNYMPSATDIMYEIGCKVGREEAVAFKIMQMSTNPTFPIILARSVFAQSSIPGRIYVEAPSMQHAHTLACLVRELNPTHLVRLSSERCMEILSHPPPSRPEDQLWVKVAGKRKAWTTYANATGLVFTFQGRKSVVLIPRPPDNIKKSHLDRIFQDGFIITDFDAIDLKYLSNVLPTSSELEQFRECPFVTTETLAQASKAISMTRLKQYD
;
A
#
# COMPACT_ATOMS: atom_id res chain seq x y z
N MET A 1 -4.44 -30.47 -60.14
CA MET A 1 -5.53 -29.75 -60.83
C MET A 1 -6.84 -30.44 -60.50
N SER A 2 -7.56 -30.00 -59.47
CA SER A 2 -8.89 -30.52 -59.11
C SER A 2 -9.82 -29.32 -58.97
N SER A 3 -10.83 -29.29 -59.85
CA SER A 3 -11.86 -28.26 -59.91
C SER A 3 -13.07 -28.71 -59.11
N TYR A 4 -13.47 -27.92 -58.12
CA TYR A 4 -14.87 -27.87 -57.70
C TYR A 4 -15.32 -26.41 -57.57
N LYS A 5 -16.18 -26.04 -58.52
CA LYS A 5 -16.98 -24.81 -58.58
C LYS A 5 -18.31 -25.04 -57.84
N ARG A 6 -18.90 -23.91 -57.42
CA ARG A 6 -20.31 -23.61 -57.01
C ARG A 6 -20.45 -23.41 -55.50
N ARG A 7 -21.14 -22.39 -55.00
CA ARG A 7 -22.04 -21.36 -55.59
C ARG A 7 -22.07 -20.17 -54.65
N ARG A 8 -22.06 -18.95 -55.22
CA ARG A 8 -22.57 -17.73 -54.57
C ARG A 8 -24.10 -17.81 -54.51
N LEU A 9 -24.68 -17.27 -53.46
CA LEU A 9 -25.95 -16.56 -53.53
C LEU A 9 -25.95 -15.45 -52.48
N ASP A 10 -26.30 -14.27 -52.99
CA ASP A 10 -26.32 -12.98 -52.35
C ASP A 10 -27.47 -12.84 -51.34
N SER A 11 -27.24 -12.05 -50.30
CA SER A 11 -28.31 -11.40 -49.54
C SER A 11 -27.82 -10.02 -49.12
N LEU A 12 -28.21 -9.02 -49.91
CA LEU A 12 -28.15 -7.59 -49.62
C LEU A 12 -29.36 -7.18 -48.76
N GLY A 13 -29.14 -6.19 -47.89
CA GLY A 13 -30.16 -5.40 -47.19
C GLY A 13 -30.15 -5.66 -45.68
N ASN A 14 -30.07 -4.68 -44.78
CA ASN A 14 -30.14 -3.23 -44.87
C ASN A 14 -29.28 -2.65 -43.74
N HIS A 15 -28.56 -1.57 -44.01
CA HIS A 15 -28.00 -0.70 -42.98
C HIS A 15 -29.15 0.01 -42.25
N THR A 16 -29.26 -0.23 -40.96
CA THR A 16 -29.70 0.76 -39.99
C THR A 16 -28.75 0.66 -38.81
N ASP A 17 -27.82 1.61 -38.74
CA ASP A 17 -27.03 1.88 -37.53
C ASP A 17 -28.02 2.27 -36.42
N ILE A 18 -28.33 1.31 -35.56
CA ILE A 18 -29.09 1.50 -34.33
C ILE A 18 -28.11 1.32 -33.18
N ASN A 19 -27.97 2.37 -32.38
CA ASN A 19 -27.10 2.45 -31.22
C ASN A 19 -27.57 1.45 -30.14
N PRO A 20 -26.73 0.48 -29.70
CA PRO A 20 -27.13 -0.57 -28.76
C PRO A 20 -27.28 -0.12 -27.30
N PHE A 21 -27.24 1.19 -27.03
CA PHE A 21 -27.30 1.75 -25.67
C PHE A 21 -28.56 2.57 -25.38
N ILE A 22 -29.56 2.54 -26.27
CA ILE A 22 -30.78 3.33 -26.12
C ILE A 22 -31.99 2.40 -26.22
N ASP A 23 -32.35 1.80 -25.08
CA ASP A 23 -33.71 1.32 -24.81
C ASP A 23 -34.50 2.49 -24.21
N ILE A 24 -35.01 3.36 -25.07
CA ILE A 24 -36.06 4.34 -24.74
C ILE A 24 -37.36 3.69 -25.19
N GLU A 25 -38.02 2.94 -24.31
CA GLU A 25 -39.46 2.60 -24.29
C GLU A 25 -39.73 1.37 -23.41
N ALA A 26 -39.64 1.55 -22.09
CA ALA A 26 -40.36 0.74 -21.11
C ALA A 26 -40.60 1.64 -19.88
N ALA A 27 -41.51 2.60 -20.02
CA ALA A 27 -42.89 2.47 -19.54
C ALA A 27 -42.95 2.55 -18.02
N VAL A 28 -43.17 3.78 -17.58
CA VAL A 28 -43.58 4.20 -16.24
C VAL A 28 -44.87 3.47 -15.86
N SER A 29 -44.88 2.81 -14.69
CA SER A 29 -46.10 2.51 -13.96
C SER A 29 -45.96 3.08 -12.55
N ASP A 30 -46.65 4.19 -12.32
CA ASP A 30 -46.99 4.73 -11.01
C ASP A 30 -47.98 3.77 -10.32
N ASP A 31 -47.69 3.34 -9.09
CA ASP A 31 -48.63 3.41 -7.93
C ASP A 31 -48.10 2.68 -6.67
N ASP A 32 -48.53 3.24 -5.54
CA ASP A 32 -48.65 2.70 -4.17
C ASP A 32 -47.48 2.79 -3.17
N GLU A 33 -47.47 3.94 -2.48
CA GLU A 33 -47.68 4.11 -1.03
C GLU A 33 -47.20 3.01 -0.05
N SER A 34 -46.25 3.36 0.83
CA SER A 34 -46.53 3.44 2.28
C SER A 34 -45.45 4.19 3.06
N SER A 35 -45.90 5.18 3.80
CA SER A 35 -45.25 5.97 4.83
C SER A 35 -44.52 5.16 5.92
N GLU A 36 -43.36 5.65 6.36
CA GLU A 36 -43.14 5.86 7.80
C GLU A 36 -42.09 6.96 8.03
N GLU A 37 -42.56 7.97 8.75
CA GLU A 37 -41.97 9.25 9.09
C GLU A 37 -41.12 9.07 10.36
N LEU A 38 -39.83 9.36 10.30
CA LEU A 38 -39.00 9.52 11.50
C LEU A 38 -38.23 10.84 11.42
N ASP A 39 -38.83 11.85 12.03
CA ASP A 39 -38.20 13.11 12.38
C ASP A 39 -37.00 12.87 13.30
N TYR A 40 -35.80 13.11 12.76
CA TYR A 40 -34.62 13.43 13.55
C TYR A 40 -34.12 14.82 13.11
N GLU A 41 -34.73 15.86 13.67
CA GLU A 41 -34.14 17.19 13.71
C GLU A 41 -32.89 17.15 14.60
N GLY A 42 -31.71 17.30 14.00
CA GLY A 42 -30.47 17.38 14.77
C GLY A 42 -29.19 17.38 13.93
N GLY A 43 -28.98 18.43 13.11
CA GLY A 43 -27.64 18.80 12.63
C GLY A 43 -27.41 18.65 11.13
N GLN A 44 -27.95 19.58 10.34
CA GLN A 44 -27.45 19.88 8.99
C GLN A 44 -26.03 20.46 9.11
N LEU A 45 -25.03 19.71 8.65
CA LEU A 45 -23.80 20.25 8.05
C LEU A 45 -23.12 19.12 7.28
N LEU A 46 -22.99 19.34 5.96
CA LEU A 46 -22.41 18.47 4.92
C LEU A 46 -23.42 17.54 4.23
N ASN A 47 -24.02 18.09 3.19
CA ASN A 47 -24.80 17.39 2.17
C ASN A 47 -23.80 16.66 1.25
N ASP A 48 -23.57 15.37 1.51
CA ASP A 48 -22.73 14.47 0.71
C ASP A 48 -23.44 14.11 -0.61
N ASN A 49 -23.29 14.94 -1.63
CA ASN A 49 -23.76 14.64 -2.98
C ASN A 49 -22.64 14.64 -4.02
N ASP A 50 -21.42 14.34 -3.58
CA ASP A 50 -20.27 14.12 -4.47
C ASP A 50 -20.06 12.61 -4.59
N GLU A 51 -20.75 12.00 -5.55
CA GLU A 51 -20.46 10.66 -6.06
C GLU A 51 -19.11 10.68 -6.79
N TYR A 52 -18.03 10.80 -6.03
CA TYR A 52 -16.68 10.58 -6.54
C TYR A 52 -16.56 9.10 -6.90
N SER A 53 -16.48 8.83 -8.20
CA SER A 53 -16.32 7.46 -8.70
C SER A 53 -15.10 6.80 -8.03
N GLU A 54 -15.23 5.56 -7.57
CA GLU A 54 -14.13 4.82 -6.93
C GLU A 54 -12.88 4.71 -7.83
N ASP A 55 -13.04 4.95 -9.13
CA ASP A 55 -11.97 4.97 -10.12
C ASP A 55 -11.15 6.27 -10.08
N GLU A 56 -11.73 7.42 -9.75
CA GLU A 56 -10.97 8.67 -9.59
C GLU A 56 -10.09 8.65 -8.33
N GLU A 57 -10.56 8.09 -7.23
CA GLU A 57 -9.75 7.89 -6.02
C GLU A 57 -8.56 6.96 -6.28
N ARG A 58 -8.77 5.88 -7.04
CA ARG A 58 -7.69 4.97 -7.45
C ARG A 58 -6.67 5.66 -8.35
N VAL A 59 -7.11 6.51 -9.27
CA VAL A 59 -6.23 7.27 -10.17
C VAL A 59 -5.45 8.32 -9.39
N ALA A 60 -6.06 9.02 -8.42
CA ALA A 60 -5.38 9.97 -7.55
C ALA A 60 -4.33 9.28 -6.68
N HIS A 61 -4.67 8.14 -6.07
CA HIS A 61 -3.75 7.34 -5.25
C HIS A 61 -2.58 6.79 -6.08
N SER A 62 -2.83 6.33 -7.30
CA SER A 62 -1.78 5.85 -8.21
C SER A 62 -0.84 6.97 -8.66
N ARG A 63 -1.37 8.16 -9.00
CA ARG A 63 -0.56 9.32 -9.39
C ARG A 63 0.34 9.81 -8.25
N LEU A 64 -0.17 9.84 -7.03
CA LEU A 64 0.61 10.29 -5.88
C LEU A 64 1.64 9.25 -5.43
N TYR A 65 1.29 7.96 -5.48
CA TYR A 65 2.23 6.86 -5.25
C TYR A 65 3.39 6.91 -6.26
N HIS A 66 3.11 7.19 -7.53
CA HIS A 66 4.15 7.42 -8.54
C HIS A 66 4.95 8.71 -8.31
N ALA A 67 4.33 9.78 -7.82
CA ALA A 67 5.05 11.00 -7.44
C ALA A 67 6.02 10.73 -6.27
N MET A 68 5.58 10.01 -5.24
CA MET A 68 6.41 9.64 -4.09
C MET A 68 7.56 8.69 -4.47
N GLN A 69 7.36 7.80 -5.44
CA GLN A 69 8.41 6.92 -5.96
C GLN A 69 9.41 7.64 -6.88
N ASN A 70 9.03 8.76 -7.49
CA ASN A 70 9.89 9.52 -8.39
C ASN A 70 10.63 10.68 -7.69
N THR A 71 10.29 11.00 -6.43
CA THR A 71 10.99 12.03 -5.66
C THR A 71 12.17 11.44 -4.90
N ASP A 72 13.27 11.17 -5.60
CA ASP A 72 14.61 11.00 -4.99
C ASP A 72 15.19 12.37 -4.51
N ASN A 73 14.49 13.47 -4.77
CA ASN A 73 14.85 14.81 -4.31
C ASN A 73 14.23 15.10 -2.94
N ALA A 74 14.96 14.79 -1.87
CA ALA A 74 14.62 15.20 -0.51
C ALA A 74 14.42 16.72 -0.35
N ASP A 75 15.02 17.52 -1.23
CA ASP A 75 15.00 18.99 -1.17
C ASP A 75 13.61 19.59 -1.42
N GLU A 76 12.78 18.96 -2.25
CA GLU A 76 11.47 19.51 -2.66
C GLU A 76 10.43 19.45 -1.52
N TRP A 77 10.56 18.46 -0.61
CA TRP A 77 9.74 18.37 0.59
C TRP A 77 10.10 19.44 1.63
N SER A 78 11.38 19.88 1.65
CA SER A 78 11.88 20.92 2.54
C SER A 78 11.21 22.27 2.28
N ASP A 79 10.87 22.56 1.03
CA ASP A 79 10.24 23.82 0.62
C ASP A 79 8.72 23.82 0.82
N LEU A 80 8.08 22.64 0.76
CA LEU A 80 6.64 22.49 1.00
C LEU A 80 6.26 22.50 2.48
N LEU A 81 7.14 22.01 3.36
CA LEU A 81 6.91 21.97 4.81
C LEU A 81 6.64 23.37 5.42
N PRO A 82 7.47 24.41 5.17
CA PRO A 82 7.20 25.78 5.61
C PRO A 82 5.94 26.40 5.03
N MET A 83 5.38 25.85 3.95
CA MET A 83 4.16 26.34 3.30
C MET A 83 2.90 25.68 3.88
N LEU A 84 3.02 24.48 4.45
CA LEU A 84 1.95 23.76 5.15
C LEU A 84 1.85 24.12 6.65
N LEU A 85 2.94 24.63 7.24
CA LEU A 85 3.02 25.04 8.64
C LEU A 85 2.44 26.44 9.02
N PRO A 86 2.33 27.47 8.16
CA PRO A 86 1.94 28.81 8.60
C PRO A 86 0.50 28.90 9.13
N SER A 87 -0.37 27.99 8.70
CA SER A 87 -1.75 27.89 9.16
C SER A 87 -1.87 27.26 10.55
N ARG A 88 -0.82 26.62 11.09
CA ARG A 88 -0.81 26.03 12.45
C ARG A 88 -0.57 27.05 13.57
N MET A 89 -0.15 28.28 13.25
CA MET A 89 0.35 29.24 14.25
C MET A 89 -0.58 30.45 14.52
N LYS A 90 -1.72 30.58 13.84
CA LYS A 90 -2.57 31.80 13.90
C LYS A 90 -3.87 31.67 14.73
N ILE A 91 -3.91 30.79 15.73
CA ILE A 91 -5.02 30.71 16.69
C ILE A 91 -4.37 30.51 18.06
N CYS A 92 -4.02 31.55 18.82
CA CYS A 92 -4.89 32.38 19.68
C CYS A 92 -4.10 33.64 20.11
N PRO A 93 -4.71 34.85 20.22
CA PRO A 93 -3.99 36.04 20.69
C PRO A 93 -3.77 36.13 22.21
N ASP A 94 -4.51 35.42 23.06
CA ASP A 94 -4.57 35.76 24.50
C ASP A 94 -4.64 34.56 25.45
N ASN A 95 -3.68 33.63 25.42
CA ASN A 95 -3.44 32.77 26.58
C ASN A 95 -1.97 32.31 26.60
N ASP A 96 -1.28 32.58 27.72
CA ASP A 96 0.11 32.21 28.04
C ASP A 96 0.30 30.67 28.18
N ILE A 97 -0.16 29.90 27.20
CA ILE A 97 0.16 28.48 27.09
C ILE A 97 1.42 28.42 26.24
N GLU A 98 2.56 28.22 26.89
CA GLU A 98 3.81 27.94 26.20
C GLU A 98 3.58 26.82 25.16
N PRO A 99 4.01 27.00 23.90
CA PRO A 99 3.91 25.96 22.91
C PRO A 99 4.81 24.81 23.36
N SER A 100 4.19 23.78 23.94
CA SER A 100 4.81 22.49 24.27
C SER A 100 5.13 21.68 22.98
N SER A 101 5.64 22.38 21.96
CA SER A 101 6.08 21.85 20.67
C SER A 101 7.53 21.40 20.82
N SER A 102 7.74 20.30 21.55
CA SER A 102 9.04 19.65 21.74
C SER A 102 9.69 19.23 20.42
N ARG A 103 8.91 19.14 19.32
CA ARG A 103 9.41 18.81 17.98
C ARG A 103 10.12 19.98 17.28
N GLU A 104 9.74 21.23 17.53
CA GLU A 104 10.40 22.40 16.90
C GLU A 104 11.74 22.75 17.54
N LEU A 105 11.92 22.44 18.83
CA LEU A 105 13.18 22.67 19.54
C LEU A 105 14.31 21.73 19.09
N ILE A 106 13.99 20.52 18.63
CA ILE A 106 14.99 19.57 18.11
C ILE A 106 15.49 20.00 16.72
N GLN A 107 14.64 20.58 15.89
CA GLN A 107 15.02 21.06 14.55
C GLN A 107 15.88 22.34 14.61
N LYS A 108 15.73 23.16 15.66
CA LYS A 108 16.44 24.44 15.80
C LYS A 108 17.80 24.34 16.49
N TYR A 109 18.08 23.24 17.20
CA TYR A 109 19.35 23.02 17.94
C TYR A 109 20.07 21.71 17.63
N GLY A 110 19.60 20.92 16.65
CA GLY A 110 20.21 19.68 16.21
C GLY A 110 21.51 19.90 15.41
N ASN A 111 22.58 20.27 16.09
CA ASN A 111 23.93 20.21 15.54
C ASN A 111 24.35 18.74 15.50
N PRO A 112 24.57 18.11 14.33
CA PRO A 112 24.98 16.71 14.28
C PRO A 112 26.44 16.61 14.73
N GLN A 113 26.67 16.29 16.01
CA GLN A 113 28.00 15.85 16.41
C GLN A 113 28.28 14.48 15.77
N PRO A 114 29.42 14.32 15.08
CA PRO A 114 29.81 13.06 14.46
C PRO A 114 30.37 12.15 15.55
N GLY A 115 29.49 11.43 16.25
CA GLY A 115 29.91 10.48 17.27
C GLY A 115 28.77 10.02 18.17
N GLY A 116 28.05 8.99 17.75
CA GLY A 116 27.24 8.15 18.65
C GLY A 116 26.02 8.82 19.26
N LEU A 117 25.07 9.25 18.43
CA LEU A 117 23.70 9.47 18.89
C LEU A 117 23.08 8.10 19.17
N GLY A 118 22.99 7.73 20.45
CA GLY A 118 22.17 6.59 20.86
C GLY A 118 20.74 6.81 20.40
N ASP A 119 20.14 5.79 19.80
CA ASP A 119 18.78 5.75 19.24
C ASP A 119 17.65 6.06 20.24
N ASN A 120 17.97 6.48 21.46
CA ASN A 120 17.02 6.69 22.56
C ASN A 120 16.36 8.07 22.56
N ASN A 121 16.73 9.00 21.66
CA ASN A 121 16.19 10.37 21.67
C ASN A 121 14.86 10.54 20.92
N TYR A 122 14.31 9.45 20.35
CA TYR A 122 13.02 9.44 19.63
C TYR A 122 11.96 8.58 20.34
N MET A 123 12.03 8.45 21.66
CA MET A 123 10.93 7.80 22.39
C MET A 123 9.67 8.68 22.39
N PRO A 124 8.47 8.10 22.17
CA PRO A 124 7.22 8.81 22.29
C PRO A 124 7.08 9.40 23.70
N SER A 125 6.73 10.67 23.76
CA SER A 125 6.47 11.38 25.01
C SER A 125 5.18 10.86 25.66
N ALA A 126 5.02 11.07 26.96
CA ALA A 126 3.76 10.79 27.67
C ALA A 126 2.57 11.58 27.08
N THR A 127 2.85 12.66 26.35
CA THR A 127 1.86 13.49 25.64
C THR A 127 1.43 12.93 24.30
N ASP A 128 2.14 11.92 23.77
CA ASP A 128 1.91 11.39 22.44
C ASP A 128 0.87 10.25 22.55
N ILE A 129 -0.40 10.64 22.48
CA ILE A 129 -1.53 9.70 22.62
C ILE A 129 -1.90 9.17 21.23
N MET A 130 -1.74 7.86 21.06
CA MET A 130 -2.09 7.15 19.83
C MET A 130 -3.31 6.26 20.04
N TYR A 131 -4.17 6.22 19.02
CA TYR A 131 -5.37 5.40 18.99
C TYR A 131 -5.31 4.46 17.78
N GLU A 132 -5.78 3.24 17.99
CA GLU A 132 -6.07 2.28 16.94
C GLU A 132 -7.54 2.40 16.57
N ILE A 133 -7.82 2.47 15.27
CA ILE A 133 -9.18 2.52 14.71
C ILE A 133 -9.34 1.37 13.72
N GLY A 134 -10.42 0.61 13.86
CA GLY A 134 -10.80 -0.39 12.86
C GLY A 134 -11.09 0.26 11.50
N CYS A 135 -10.56 -0.33 10.43
CA CYS A 135 -10.71 0.14 9.06
C CYS A 135 -11.16 -1.01 8.15
N LYS A 136 -11.90 -0.70 7.09
CA LYS A 136 -12.18 -1.68 6.02
C LYS A 136 -10.86 -2.19 5.42
N VAL A 137 -10.72 -3.51 5.36
CA VAL A 137 -9.50 -4.18 4.87
C VAL A 137 -9.20 -3.78 3.41
N GLY A 138 -7.96 -3.38 3.14
CA GLY A 138 -7.47 -2.97 1.83
C GLY A 138 -7.76 -1.49 1.48
N ARG A 139 -8.33 -0.71 2.41
CA ARG A 139 -8.57 0.73 2.24
C ARG A 139 -7.74 1.59 3.21
N GLU A 140 -6.85 0.98 3.97
CA GLU A 140 -6.12 1.63 5.08
C GLU A 140 -5.23 2.78 4.60
N GLU A 141 -4.44 2.57 3.53
CA GLU A 141 -3.59 3.61 2.94
C GLU A 141 -4.42 4.75 2.34
N ALA A 142 -5.49 4.42 1.61
CA ALA A 142 -6.40 5.40 1.03
C ALA A 142 -7.09 6.26 2.11
N VAL A 143 -7.47 5.64 3.22
CA VAL A 143 -8.07 6.33 4.37
C VAL A 143 -7.05 7.22 5.07
N ALA A 144 -5.83 6.74 5.33
CA ALA A 144 -4.77 7.54 5.91
C ALA A 144 -4.49 8.79 5.03
N PHE A 145 -4.47 8.60 3.71
CA PHE A 145 -4.32 9.68 2.75
C PHE A 145 -5.49 10.66 2.76
N LYS A 146 -6.74 10.17 2.79
CA LYS A 146 -7.96 10.99 2.90
C LYS A 146 -7.95 11.85 4.15
N ILE A 147 -7.58 11.29 5.30
CA ILE A 147 -7.45 12.02 6.58
C ILE A 147 -6.38 13.12 6.47
N MET A 148 -5.24 12.83 5.83
CA MET A 148 -4.20 13.82 5.58
C MET A 148 -4.71 14.96 4.69
N GLN A 149 -5.44 14.66 3.61
CA GLN A 149 -6.05 15.68 2.75
C GLN A 149 -7.06 16.55 3.52
N MET A 150 -7.92 15.94 4.34
CA MET A 150 -8.86 16.66 5.21
C MET A 150 -8.13 17.64 6.13
N SER A 151 -6.97 17.26 6.68
CA SER A 151 -6.17 18.12 7.57
C SER A 151 -5.54 19.33 6.86
N THR A 152 -5.37 19.26 5.53
CA THR A 152 -4.84 20.36 4.72
C THR A 152 -5.94 21.26 4.14
N ASN A 153 -7.20 20.84 4.21
CA ASN A 153 -8.29 21.57 3.60
C ASN A 153 -8.68 22.78 4.47
N PRO A 154 -8.61 24.02 3.95
CA PRO A 154 -8.95 25.23 4.71
C PRO A 154 -10.41 25.27 5.19
N THR A 155 -11.32 24.50 4.58
CA THR A 155 -12.73 24.43 4.99
C THR A 155 -12.96 23.54 6.21
N PHE A 156 -11.95 22.74 6.61
CA PHE A 156 -11.98 21.88 7.79
C PHE A 156 -10.94 22.34 8.80
N PRO A 157 -11.19 23.44 9.54
CA PRO A 157 -10.19 24.05 10.43
C PRO A 157 -9.89 23.21 11.69
N ILE A 158 -10.65 22.14 11.94
CA ILE A 158 -10.49 21.32 13.14
C ILE A 158 -9.46 20.23 12.86
N ILE A 159 -8.27 20.39 13.42
CA ILE A 159 -7.23 19.36 13.42
C ILE A 159 -7.67 18.24 14.35
N LEU A 160 -8.28 17.19 13.78
CA LEU A 160 -8.73 16.02 14.52
C LEU A 160 -7.60 15.04 14.85
N ALA A 161 -6.54 15.01 14.04
CA ALA A 161 -5.36 14.18 14.25
C ALA A 161 -4.08 14.95 13.88
N ARG A 162 -3.02 14.70 14.65
CA ARG A 162 -1.67 15.25 14.42
C ARG A 162 -0.90 14.45 13.38
N SER A 163 -1.07 13.12 13.42
CA SER A 163 -0.48 12.18 12.48
C SER A 163 -1.41 10.97 12.28
N VAL A 164 -1.29 10.33 11.13
CA VAL A 164 -2.02 9.11 10.77
C VAL A 164 -1.10 8.21 9.96
N PHE A 165 -1.15 6.91 10.21
CA PHE A 165 -0.49 5.94 9.35
C PHE A 165 -1.27 4.62 9.31
N ALA A 166 -1.06 3.90 8.22
CA ALA A 166 -1.55 2.55 8.01
C ALA A 166 -0.35 1.61 7.91
N GLN A 167 -0.52 0.38 8.40
CA GLN A 167 0.55 -0.60 8.39
C GLN A 167 0.18 -1.81 7.55
N SER A 168 0.96 -2.07 6.48
CA SER A 168 0.65 -3.16 5.54
C SER A 168 0.74 -4.55 6.17
N SER A 169 1.47 -4.73 7.28
CA SER A 169 1.55 -6.01 8.01
C SER A 169 0.35 -6.28 8.91
N ILE A 170 -0.45 -5.25 9.26
CA ILE A 170 -1.61 -5.36 10.15
C ILE A 170 -2.84 -4.79 9.43
N PRO A 171 -3.42 -5.54 8.48
CA PRO A 171 -4.56 -5.06 7.70
C PRO A 171 -5.81 -4.88 8.58
N GLY A 172 -6.70 -4.01 8.13
CA GLY A 172 -7.97 -3.67 8.77
C GLY A 172 -7.86 -2.66 9.92
N ARG A 173 -6.72 -1.97 10.04
CA ARG A 173 -6.45 -1.03 11.13
C ARG A 173 -5.71 0.19 10.63
N ILE A 174 -6.00 1.34 11.22
CA ILE A 174 -5.18 2.55 11.11
C ILE A 174 -4.79 3.04 12.50
N TYR A 175 -3.71 3.81 12.56
CA TYR A 175 -3.19 4.38 13.78
C TYR A 175 -3.19 5.90 13.66
N VAL A 176 -3.82 6.57 14.63
CA VAL A 176 -3.95 8.02 14.64
C VAL A 176 -3.41 8.60 15.94
N GLU A 177 -2.61 9.65 15.82
CA GLU A 177 -2.19 10.48 16.96
C GLU A 177 -3.21 11.59 17.13
N ALA A 178 -3.94 11.60 18.24
CA ALA A 178 -5.01 12.57 18.49
C ALA A 178 -4.94 13.09 19.94
N PRO A 179 -5.32 14.36 20.19
CA PRO A 179 -5.19 14.95 21.52
C PRO A 179 -6.16 14.33 22.55
N SER A 180 -7.28 13.77 22.10
CA SER A 180 -8.22 13.06 22.98
C SER A 180 -9.03 12.01 22.24
N MET A 181 -9.68 11.12 23.00
CA MET A 181 -10.53 10.06 22.45
C MET A 181 -11.72 10.64 21.67
N GLN A 182 -12.24 11.80 22.08
CA GLN A 182 -13.32 12.49 21.39
C GLN A 182 -12.91 12.91 19.97
N HIS A 183 -11.67 13.36 19.79
CA HIS A 183 -11.15 13.75 18.47
C HIS A 183 -10.99 12.52 17.56
N ALA A 184 -10.42 11.43 18.10
CA ALA A 184 -10.28 10.18 17.36
C ALA A 184 -11.65 9.57 17.00
N HIS A 185 -12.64 9.65 17.89
CA HIS A 185 -14.00 9.19 17.64
C HIS A 185 -14.69 10.05 16.56
N THR A 186 -14.58 11.38 16.66
CA THR A 186 -15.14 12.30 15.65
C THR A 186 -14.54 12.01 14.27
N LEU A 187 -13.22 11.79 14.19
CA LEU A 187 -12.54 11.39 12.97
C LEU A 187 -13.09 10.07 12.42
N ALA A 188 -13.31 9.06 13.28
CA ALA A 188 -13.86 7.77 12.89
C ALA A 188 -15.31 7.87 12.37
N CYS A 189 -16.10 8.81 12.87
CA CYS A 189 -17.46 9.07 12.35
C CYS A 189 -17.47 9.79 11.00
N LEU A 190 -16.49 10.65 10.74
CA LEU A 190 -16.41 11.43 9.49
C LEU A 190 -15.94 10.59 8.30
N VAL A 191 -15.14 9.55 8.52
CA VAL A 191 -14.62 8.70 7.45
C VAL A 191 -15.38 7.38 7.42
N ARG A 192 -16.24 7.20 6.40
CA ARG A 192 -17.13 6.05 6.23
C ARG A 192 -16.43 4.68 6.33
N GLU A 193 -15.17 4.61 5.90
CA GLU A 193 -14.38 3.37 5.89
C GLU A 193 -13.84 2.97 7.29
N LEU A 194 -13.95 3.86 8.28
CA LEU A 194 -13.56 3.62 9.66
C LEU A 194 -14.72 3.11 10.50
N ASN A 195 -14.40 2.30 11.51
CA ASN A 195 -15.37 1.79 12.47
C ASN A 195 -15.19 2.51 13.82
N PRO A 196 -16.09 3.45 14.19
CA PRO A 196 -16.00 4.16 15.47
C PRO A 196 -16.18 3.27 16.69
N THR A 197 -16.79 2.09 16.54
CA THR A 197 -16.96 1.13 17.65
C THR A 197 -15.67 0.39 17.98
N HIS A 198 -14.71 0.35 17.04
CA HIS A 198 -13.40 -0.29 17.20
C HIS A 198 -12.32 0.77 17.41
N LEU A 199 -12.54 1.67 18.38
CA LEU A 199 -11.59 2.71 18.77
C LEU A 199 -10.93 2.33 20.10
N VAL A 200 -9.61 2.13 20.09
CA VAL A 200 -8.85 1.72 21.28
C VAL A 200 -7.65 2.62 21.47
N ARG A 201 -7.43 3.10 22.71
CA ARG A 201 -6.20 3.82 23.06
C ARG A 201 -5.04 2.84 23.21
N LEU A 202 -3.91 3.13 22.58
CA LEU A 202 -2.71 2.31 22.67
C LEU A 202 -1.89 2.61 23.93
N SER A 203 -1.30 1.56 24.51
CA SER A 203 -0.27 1.70 25.55
C SER A 203 1.06 2.15 24.93
N SER A 204 1.94 2.76 25.72
CA SER A 204 3.26 3.20 25.24
C SER A 204 4.08 2.05 24.65
N GLU A 205 4.04 0.88 25.31
CA GLU A 205 4.69 -0.35 24.83
C GLU A 205 4.17 -0.76 23.45
N ARG A 206 2.85 -0.73 23.25
CA ARG A 206 2.23 -1.09 21.98
C ARG A 206 2.50 -0.05 20.89
N CYS A 207 2.55 1.24 21.25
CA CYS A 207 2.99 2.30 20.33
C CYS A 207 4.40 2.01 19.82
N MET A 208 5.33 1.70 20.73
CA MET A 208 6.70 1.34 20.36
C MET A 208 6.73 0.09 19.49
N GLU A 209 5.98 -0.96 19.81
CA GLU A 209 5.91 -2.16 18.98
C GLU A 209 5.43 -1.85 17.56
N ILE A 210 4.36 -1.05 17.42
CA ILE A 210 3.82 -0.67 16.12
C ILE A 210 4.81 0.20 15.34
N LEU A 211 5.45 1.18 15.98
CA LEU A 211 6.41 2.08 15.34
C LEU A 211 7.77 1.43 15.08
N SER A 212 8.16 0.44 15.88
CA SER A 212 9.45 -0.27 15.78
C SER A 212 9.47 -1.36 14.71
N HIS A 213 8.41 -1.48 13.90
CA HIS A 213 8.46 -2.39 12.79
C HIS A 213 9.65 -2.03 11.92
N PRO A 214 10.58 -2.97 11.72
CA PRO A 214 11.75 -2.69 10.92
C PRO A 214 11.23 -2.19 9.56
N PRO A 215 11.82 -1.11 9.01
CA PRO A 215 11.45 -0.66 7.68
C PRO A 215 11.44 -1.91 6.79
N PRO A 216 10.40 -2.09 5.94
CA PRO A 216 10.32 -3.27 5.10
C PRO A 216 11.67 -3.41 4.43
N SER A 217 12.36 -4.53 4.69
CA SER A 217 13.73 -4.72 4.22
C SER A 217 13.73 -4.34 2.77
N ARG A 218 14.57 -3.36 2.38
CA ARG A 218 14.48 -2.81 1.03
C ARG A 218 14.47 -4.00 0.08
N PRO A 219 13.65 -3.98 -0.99
CA PRO A 219 13.66 -5.02 -2.02
C PRO A 219 15.06 -5.50 -2.39
N GLU A 220 15.95 -4.52 -2.36
CA GLU A 220 17.37 -4.53 -2.62
C GLU A 220 18.25 -5.34 -1.67
N ASP A 221 17.84 -5.47 -0.42
CA ASP A 221 18.57 -6.14 0.66
C ASP A 221 18.03 -7.56 0.90
N GLN A 222 16.89 -7.90 0.29
CA GLN A 222 16.30 -9.23 0.39
C GLN A 222 16.99 -10.19 -0.59
N LEU A 223 17.70 -11.18 -0.07
CA LEU A 223 18.27 -12.27 -0.87
C LEU A 223 17.20 -13.15 -1.53
N TRP A 224 16.04 -13.27 -0.90
CA TRP A 224 14.95 -14.14 -1.34
C TRP A 224 13.66 -13.36 -1.47
N VAL A 225 12.95 -13.57 -2.57
CA VAL A 225 11.68 -12.88 -2.88
C VAL A 225 10.63 -13.88 -3.33
N LYS A 226 9.36 -13.50 -3.24
CA LYS A 226 8.25 -14.28 -3.81
C LYS A 226 7.74 -13.60 -5.07
N VAL A 227 7.43 -14.38 -6.10
CA VAL A 227 6.81 -13.83 -7.31
C VAL A 227 5.33 -13.52 -7.05
N ALA A 228 4.89 -12.30 -7.38
CA ALA A 228 3.51 -11.87 -7.16
C ALA A 228 2.53 -12.50 -8.14
N GLY A 229 2.97 -12.75 -9.38
CA GLY A 229 2.17 -13.40 -10.43
C GLY A 229 1.09 -12.50 -11.06
N LYS A 230 1.17 -11.17 -10.87
CA LYS A 230 0.19 -10.21 -11.41
C LYS A 230 0.25 -10.10 -12.94
N ARG A 231 1.45 -10.16 -13.55
CA ARG A 231 1.58 -10.22 -15.02
C ARG A 231 1.30 -11.63 -15.54
N LYS A 232 0.60 -11.72 -16.67
CA LYS A 232 0.24 -12.98 -17.35
C LYS A 232 1.44 -13.91 -17.61
N ALA A 233 2.63 -13.37 -17.88
CA ALA A 233 3.85 -14.14 -18.10
C ALA A 233 4.37 -14.85 -16.83
N TRP A 234 3.98 -14.37 -15.64
CA TRP A 234 4.49 -14.83 -14.35
C TRP A 234 3.46 -15.54 -13.50
N THR A 235 2.22 -15.71 -13.98
CA THR A 235 1.12 -16.34 -13.23
C THR A 235 1.45 -17.78 -12.84
N THR A 236 2.13 -18.55 -13.70
CA THR A 236 2.60 -19.92 -13.39
C THR A 236 3.63 -19.96 -12.25
N TYR A 237 4.34 -18.85 -12.03
CA TYR A 237 5.33 -18.70 -10.97
C TYR A 237 4.75 -17.98 -9.75
N ALA A 238 3.44 -17.73 -9.66
CA ALA A 238 2.85 -17.10 -8.49
C ALA A 238 3.27 -17.84 -7.20
N ASN A 239 3.78 -17.08 -6.23
CA ASN A 239 4.35 -17.55 -4.96
C ASN A 239 5.58 -18.47 -5.07
N ALA A 240 6.22 -18.58 -6.25
CA ALA A 240 7.52 -19.20 -6.38
C ALA A 240 8.57 -18.36 -5.63
N THR A 241 9.54 -19.05 -4.98
CA THR A 241 10.70 -18.39 -4.38
C THR A 241 11.72 -18.08 -5.46
N GLY A 242 12.18 -16.84 -5.50
CA GLY A 242 13.28 -16.39 -6.35
C GLY A 242 14.45 -15.90 -5.51
N LEU A 243 15.65 -16.08 -6.04
CA LEU A 243 16.88 -15.52 -5.49
C LEU A 243 17.17 -14.19 -6.17
N VAL A 244 17.38 -13.14 -5.38
CA VAL A 244 17.84 -11.84 -5.87
C VAL A 244 19.36 -11.85 -5.95
N PHE A 245 19.91 -11.45 -7.08
CA PHE A 245 21.35 -11.30 -7.27
C PHE A 245 21.64 -10.12 -8.20
N THR A 246 22.90 -9.68 -8.23
CA THR A 246 23.34 -8.61 -9.13
C THR A 246 24.12 -9.21 -10.28
N PHE A 247 23.63 -9.04 -11.50
CA PHE A 247 24.29 -9.47 -12.73
C PHE A 247 24.62 -8.24 -13.59
N GLN A 248 25.89 -8.05 -13.93
CA GLN A 248 26.36 -6.92 -14.75
C GLN A 248 25.90 -5.54 -14.21
N GLY A 249 25.85 -5.39 -12.88
CA GLY A 249 25.41 -4.15 -12.22
C GLY A 249 23.89 -3.93 -12.20
N ARG A 250 23.09 -4.89 -12.68
CA ARG A 250 21.62 -4.86 -12.61
C ARG A 250 21.10 -5.93 -11.65
N LYS A 251 20.01 -5.62 -10.96
CA LYS A 251 19.34 -6.60 -10.09
C LYS A 251 18.47 -7.52 -10.93
N SER A 252 18.67 -8.80 -10.75
CA SER A 252 17.94 -9.86 -11.43
C SER A 252 17.45 -10.87 -10.41
N VAL A 253 16.41 -11.62 -10.80
CA VAL A 253 15.83 -12.69 -10.01
C VAL A 253 16.07 -14.01 -10.75
N VAL A 254 16.63 -14.99 -10.03
CA VAL A 254 16.73 -16.37 -10.48
C VAL A 254 15.54 -17.16 -9.96
N LEU A 255 14.86 -17.89 -10.85
CA LEU A 255 13.76 -18.78 -10.53
C LEU A 255 14.08 -20.21 -10.97
N ILE A 256 13.61 -21.17 -10.17
CA ILE A 256 13.60 -22.59 -10.54
C ILE A 256 12.57 -22.78 -11.67
N PRO A 257 12.94 -23.42 -12.78
CA PRO A 257 12.01 -23.67 -13.87
C PRO A 257 10.87 -24.59 -13.39
N ARG A 258 9.64 -24.25 -13.77
CA ARG A 258 8.50 -25.15 -13.60
C ARG A 258 8.20 -25.77 -14.96
N PRO A 259 7.86 -27.07 -15.04
CA PRO A 259 7.45 -27.68 -16.29
C PRO A 259 6.30 -26.84 -16.88
N PRO A 260 6.40 -26.41 -18.15
CA PRO A 260 5.43 -25.50 -18.72
C PRO A 260 4.13 -26.26 -18.97
N ASP A 261 3.10 -25.99 -18.17
CA ASP A 261 1.77 -26.49 -18.54
C ASP A 261 1.25 -25.77 -19.80
N ASN A 262 1.70 -24.54 -20.10
CA ASN A 262 1.27 -23.76 -21.28
C ASN A 262 2.12 -22.50 -21.61
N ILE A 263 3.41 -22.46 -21.27
CA ILE A 263 4.23 -21.26 -21.55
C ILE A 263 4.60 -21.24 -23.03
N LYS A 264 4.06 -20.26 -23.78
CA LYS A 264 4.45 -20.00 -25.17
C LYS A 264 5.97 -19.78 -25.22
N LYS A 265 6.67 -20.56 -26.06
CA LYS A 265 8.14 -20.52 -26.24
C LYS A 265 8.72 -19.11 -26.38
N SER A 266 7.95 -18.16 -26.91
CA SER A 266 8.37 -16.75 -27.07
C SER A 266 8.67 -16.01 -25.75
N HIS A 267 8.21 -16.49 -24.60
CA HIS A 267 8.59 -15.93 -23.29
C HIS A 267 9.78 -16.67 -22.65
N LEU A 268 10.07 -17.88 -23.12
CA LEU A 268 11.17 -18.74 -22.66
C LEU A 268 12.52 -18.36 -23.29
N ASP A 269 12.55 -17.41 -24.23
CA ASP A 269 13.78 -16.81 -24.74
C ASP A 269 14.48 -15.91 -23.71
N ARG A 270 13.86 -15.71 -22.53
CA ARG A 270 14.52 -15.12 -21.35
C ARG A 270 15.43 -16.17 -20.70
N ILE A 271 16.63 -16.26 -21.29
CA ILE A 271 17.90 -16.76 -20.74
C ILE A 271 17.72 -17.90 -19.73
N PHE A 272 17.52 -19.11 -20.27
CA PHE A 272 17.92 -20.32 -19.56
C PHE A 272 19.45 -20.37 -19.55
N GLN A 273 20.06 -19.88 -18.46
CA GLN A 273 21.45 -20.19 -18.17
C GLN A 273 21.44 -21.33 -17.15
N ASP A 274 22.04 -22.46 -17.54
CA ASP A 274 22.27 -23.62 -16.69
C ASP A 274 20.98 -24.20 -16.06
N GLY A 275 19.86 -24.12 -16.79
CA GLY A 275 18.58 -24.66 -16.35
C GLY A 275 17.76 -23.73 -15.44
N PHE A 276 18.22 -22.51 -15.15
CA PHE A 276 17.47 -21.53 -14.36
C PHE A 276 16.87 -20.42 -15.21
N ILE A 277 15.78 -19.81 -14.72
CA ILE A 277 15.17 -18.65 -15.37
C ILE A 277 15.72 -17.40 -14.72
N ILE A 278 16.31 -16.52 -15.53
CA ILE A 278 16.83 -15.23 -15.09
C ILE A 278 15.96 -14.12 -15.67
N THR A 279 15.52 -13.20 -14.82
CA THR A 279 14.77 -12.02 -15.25
C THR A 279 15.21 -10.78 -14.51
N ASP A 280 15.16 -9.63 -15.18
CA ASP A 280 15.37 -8.34 -14.54
C ASP A 280 14.27 -8.05 -13.52
N PHE A 281 14.62 -7.31 -12.46
CA PHE A 281 13.71 -6.93 -11.38
C PHE A 281 12.46 -6.20 -11.90
N ASP A 282 12.63 -5.27 -12.85
CA ASP A 282 11.53 -4.47 -13.42
C ASP A 282 10.57 -5.29 -14.29
N ALA A 283 11.04 -6.44 -14.77
CA ALA A 283 10.31 -7.29 -15.68
C ALA A 283 9.35 -8.26 -14.94
N ILE A 284 9.43 -8.35 -13.62
CA ILE A 284 8.64 -9.26 -12.77
C ILE A 284 8.04 -8.51 -11.58
N ASP A 285 6.78 -8.83 -11.23
CA ASP A 285 6.18 -8.28 -10.02
C ASP A 285 6.53 -9.18 -8.83
N LEU A 286 7.12 -8.61 -7.79
CA LEU A 286 7.59 -9.31 -6.60
C LEU A 286 6.73 -8.97 -5.37
N LYS A 287 6.68 -9.90 -4.43
CA LYS A 287 6.13 -9.73 -3.08
C LYS A 287 7.31 -9.63 -2.12
N TYR A 288 7.41 -8.50 -1.45
CA TYR A 288 8.40 -8.25 -0.40
C TYR A 288 7.78 -8.59 0.94
N LEU A 289 7.99 -9.82 1.39
CA LEU A 289 7.57 -10.25 2.71
C LEU A 289 8.80 -10.27 3.62
N SER A 290 8.64 -9.86 4.86
CA SER A 290 9.69 -10.08 5.86
C SER A 290 9.90 -11.59 6.00
N ASN A 291 11.16 -12.04 5.94
CA ASN A 291 11.56 -13.44 6.11
C ASN A 291 11.04 -14.41 5.03
N VAL A 292 10.99 -14.00 3.76
CA VAL A 292 10.88 -15.01 2.68
C VAL A 292 12.09 -15.94 2.75
N LEU A 293 11.82 -17.23 2.89
CA LEU A 293 12.83 -18.28 2.82
C LEU A 293 12.39 -19.32 1.79
N PRO A 294 13.34 -19.91 1.03
CA PRO A 294 13.05 -21.06 0.19
C PRO A 294 12.66 -22.26 1.06
N THR A 295 11.87 -23.16 0.49
CA THR A 295 11.66 -24.48 1.11
C THR A 295 12.95 -25.30 1.04
N SER A 296 13.08 -26.35 1.86
CA SER A 296 14.26 -27.24 1.80
C SER A 296 14.46 -27.86 0.41
N SER A 297 13.37 -28.20 -0.29
CA SER A 297 13.44 -28.74 -1.66
C SER A 297 13.84 -27.69 -2.69
N GLU A 298 13.36 -26.45 -2.55
CA GLU A 298 13.81 -25.33 -3.39
C GLU A 298 15.29 -25.04 -3.16
N LEU A 299 15.76 -25.07 -1.90
CA LEU A 299 17.15 -24.79 -1.55
C LEU A 299 18.12 -25.81 -2.16
N GLU A 300 17.78 -27.10 -2.18
CA GLU A 300 18.59 -28.12 -2.86
C GLU A 300 18.63 -27.90 -4.38
N GLN A 301 17.54 -27.43 -5.00
CA GLN A 301 17.56 -27.09 -6.42
C GLN A 301 18.42 -25.84 -6.69
N PHE A 302 18.34 -24.81 -5.83
CA PHE A 302 19.20 -23.64 -5.92
C PHE A 302 20.68 -23.96 -5.67
N ARG A 303 21.02 -25.11 -5.08
CA ARG A 303 22.40 -25.55 -4.91
C ARG A 303 23.12 -25.81 -6.24
N GLU A 304 22.37 -26.15 -7.28
CA GLU A 304 22.88 -26.36 -8.64
C GLU A 304 23.02 -25.05 -9.42
N CYS A 305 22.55 -23.92 -8.87
CA CYS A 305 22.58 -22.61 -9.52
C CYS A 305 23.98 -21.98 -9.45
N PRO A 306 24.58 -21.59 -10.59
CA PRO A 306 25.93 -20.99 -10.61
C PRO A 306 25.99 -19.61 -9.95
N PHE A 307 24.86 -18.93 -9.81
CA PHE A 307 24.76 -17.60 -9.18
C PHE A 307 24.64 -17.66 -7.66
N VAL A 308 24.43 -18.86 -7.10
CA VAL A 308 24.24 -19.05 -5.66
C VAL A 308 25.58 -19.36 -5.01
N THR A 309 25.99 -18.51 -4.06
CA THR A 309 27.19 -18.78 -3.26
C THR A 309 26.88 -19.79 -2.13
N THR A 310 27.89 -20.54 -1.72
CA THR A 310 27.80 -21.46 -0.57
C THR A 310 27.40 -20.73 0.71
N GLU A 311 27.84 -19.48 0.87
CA GLU A 311 27.45 -18.62 1.97
C GLU A 311 25.95 -18.31 1.96
N THR A 312 25.38 -17.96 0.80
CA THR A 312 23.94 -17.69 0.65
C THR A 312 23.10 -18.90 1.04
N LEU A 313 23.52 -20.10 0.62
CA LEU A 313 22.86 -21.36 0.99
C LEU A 313 22.96 -21.62 2.50
N ALA A 314 24.13 -21.41 3.09
CA ALA A 314 24.35 -21.60 4.52
C ALA A 314 23.49 -20.63 5.35
N GLN A 315 23.40 -19.37 4.94
CA GLN A 315 22.54 -18.37 5.57
C GLN A 315 21.06 -18.77 5.49
N ALA A 316 20.59 -19.16 4.31
CA ALA A 316 19.20 -19.61 4.12
C ALA A 316 18.90 -20.88 4.93
N SER A 317 19.78 -21.88 4.91
CA SER A 317 19.64 -23.12 5.69
C SER A 317 19.58 -22.84 7.20
N LYS A 318 20.44 -21.95 7.70
CA LYS A 318 20.44 -21.54 9.11
C LYS A 318 19.13 -20.85 9.48
N ALA A 319 18.65 -19.93 8.64
CA ALA A 319 17.39 -19.22 8.86
C ALA A 319 16.17 -20.17 8.86
N ILE A 320 16.13 -21.15 7.96
CA ILE A 320 15.08 -22.18 7.93
C ILE A 320 15.09 -23.00 9.24
N SER A 321 16.27 -23.43 9.70
CA SER A 321 16.40 -24.18 10.95
C SER A 321 15.94 -23.37 12.17
N MET A 322 16.33 -22.09 12.25
CA MET A 322 15.87 -21.19 13.32
C MET A 322 14.36 -20.97 13.30
N THR A 323 13.77 -20.85 12.11
CA THR A 323 12.32 -20.67 11.97
C THR A 323 11.55 -21.89 12.43
N ARG A 324 12.06 -23.10 12.17
CA ARG A 324 11.46 -24.35 12.67
C ARG A 324 11.51 -24.45 14.19
N LEU A 325 12.63 -24.06 14.82
CA LEU A 325 12.73 -24.09 16.29
C LEU A 325 11.67 -23.20 16.94
N LYS A 326 11.45 -21.99 16.41
CA LYS A 326 10.41 -21.06 16.90
C LYS A 326 8.97 -21.58 16.78
N GLN A 327 8.71 -22.62 16.00
CA GLN A 327 7.37 -23.21 15.86
C GLN A 327 7.07 -24.25 16.95
N TYR A 328 8.07 -24.70 17.70
CA TYR A 328 7.92 -25.72 18.75
C TYR A 328 7.94 -25.15 20.18
N ASP A 329 8.24 -23.87 20.33
CA ASP A 329 8.16 -23.13 21.59
C ASP A 329 6.78 -22.46 21.74
#